data_AF-A0A439CNN0-F1
#
_entry.id   AF-A0A439CNN0-F1
#
_cell.length_a   1.000
_cell.length_b   1.000
_cell.length_c   1.000
_cell.angle_alpha   90.00
_cell.angle_beta   90.00
_cell.angle_gamma   90.00
#
_symmetry.space_group_name_H-M   'P 1'
#
loop_
_entity.id
_entity.type
_entity.pdbx_description
1 polymer ?
#
loop_
_entity_poly.entity_id
_entity_poly.type
_entity_poly.pdbx_seq_one_letter_code
_entity_poly.pdbx_strand_id
1 'polypeptide(L)'
;DWLFGRVHGRSKFATPAELAALLAPEGEARKEGWVDSDFLAQDWLEEGEGKFVLNHVHADAGWFATQVWGFQEIGGERRYVRNVVVAKGDKFESFKMIYDFVSE
;
A
#
# COMPACT_ATOMS: atom_id res chain seq x y z
N ASP A 1 -21.36 -1.42 -2.31
CA ASP A 1 -22.17 -1.12 -3.50
C ASP A 1 -22.64 0.32 -3.59
N TRP A 2 -23.48 0.85 -2.69
CA TRP A 2 -24.11 2.17 -2.92
C TRP A 2 -23.16 3.38 -2.99
N LEU A 3 -22.10 3.43 -2.17
CA LEU A 3 -21.19 4.59 -2.08
C LEU A 3 -19.95 4.46 -2.97
N PHE A 4 -19.34 3.27 -2.98
CA PHE A 4 -18.05 3.03 -3.65
C PHE A 4 -18.14 2.07 -4.84
N GLY A 5 -19.34 1.62 -5.20
CA GLY A 5 -19.53 0.49 -6.09
C GLY A 5 -19.27 -0.85 -5.38
N ARG A 6 -19.27 -1.91 -6.18
CA ARG A 6 -18.80 -3.23 -5.77
C ARG A 6 -17.27 -3.23 -5.83
N VAL A 7 -16.64 -3.72 -4.77
CA VAL A 7 -15.19 -3.68 -4.58
C VAL A 7 -14.65 -5.10 -4.54
N HIS A 8 -13.61 -5.37 -5.32
CA HIS A 8 -12.91 -6.64 -5.37
C HIS A 8 -11.52 -6.43 -4.77
N GLY A 9 -11.22 -7.17 -3.70
CA GLY A 9 -9.97 -7.03 -2.98
C GLY A 9 -9.15 -8.31 -3.00
N ARG A 10 -7.83 -8.14 -3.08
CA ARG A 10 -6.87 -9.22 -2.83
C ARG A 10 -5.82 -8.72 -1.85
N SER A 11 -5.48 -9.57 -0.89
CA SER A 11 -4.43 -9.31 0.08
C SER A 11 -3.49 -10.50 0.17
N LYS A 12 -2.20 -10.21 0.32
CA LYS A 12 -1.17 -11.21 0.57
C LYS A 12 -0.14 -10.67 1.54
N PHE A 13 0.52 -11.58 2.26
CA PHE A 13 1.82 -11.25 2.84
C PHE A 13 2.85 -11.19 1.71
N ALA A 14 3.74 -10.20 1.76
CA ALA A 14 4.81 -10.01 0.81
C ALA A 14 6.13 -9.84 1.56
N THR A 15 7.15 -10.55 1.10
CA THR A 15 8.53 -10.32 1.52
C THR A 15 9.05 -8.98 0.97
N PRO A 16 10.18 -8.44 1.48
CA PRO A 16 10.74 -7.21 0.96
C PRO A 16 11.15 -7.35 -0.52
N ALA A 17 11.66 -8.51 -0.90
CA ALA A 17 12.05 -8.80 -2.29
C ALA A 17 10.83 -8.85 -3.23
N GLU A 18 9.73 -9.51 -2.82
CA GLU A 18 8.49 -9.54 -3.61
C GLU A 18 7.88 -8.15 -3.75
N LEU A 19 7.91 -7.35 -2.67
CA LEU A 19 7.41 -5.98 -2.69
C LEU A 19 8.25 -5.10 -3.63
N ALA A 20 9.57 -5.19 -3.54
CA ALA A 20 10.47 -4.43 -4.41
C ALA A 20 10.27 -4.79 -5.89
N ALA A 21 10.17 -6.08 -6.22
CA ALA A 21 9.92 -6.54 -7.58
C ALA A 21 8.55 -6.07 -8.13
N LEU A 22 7.53 -6.02 -7.28
CA LEU A 22 6.20 -5.56 -7.66
C LEU A 22 6.17 -4.05 -7.98
N LEU A 23 6.85 -3.24 -7.16
CA LEU A 23 6.80 -1.78 -7.19
C LEU A 23 7.89 -1.13 -8.07
N ALA A 24 8.89 -1.91 -8.52
CA ALA A 24 9.94 -1.45 -9.43
C ALA A 24 9.36 -0.74 -10.67
N PRO A 25 10.11 0.15 -11.35
CA PRO A 25 9.63 0.89 -12.52
C PRO A 25 9.00 0.00 -13.62
N GLU A 26 9.56 -1.20 -13.82
CA GLU A 26 9.08 -2.24 -14.73
C GLU A 26 8.24 -3.34 -14.06
N GLY A 27 7.90 -3.17 -12.78
CA GLY A 27 7.08 -4.07 -11.98
C GLY A 27 5.62 -4.09 -12.40
N GLU A 28 4.88 -5.13 -11.97
CA GLU A 28 3.46 -5.32 -12.29
C GLU A 28 2.61 -4.13 -11.84
N ALA A 29 2.86 -3.57 -10.63
CA ALA A 29 2.06 -2.45 -10.14
C ALA A 29 2.19 -1.20 -11.02
N ARG A 30 3.35 -0.98 -11.67
CA ARG A 30 3.55 0.12 -12.62
C ARG A 30 2.89 -0.16 -13.96
N LYS A 31 3.04 -1.38 -14.47
CA LYS A 31 2.45 -1.82 -15.75
C LYS A 31 0.94 -1.79 -15.73
N GLU A 32 0.34 -2.24 -14.64
CA GLU A 32 -1.10 -2.25 -14.42
C GLU A 32 -1.64 -0.87 -13.96
N GLY A 33 -0.76 0.13 -13.83
CA GLY A 33 -1.14 1.49 -13.47
C GLY A 33 -1.62 1.65 -12.02
N TRP A 34 -1.30 0.72 -11.12
CA TRP A 34 -1.73 0.74 -9.72
C TRP A 34 -1.01 1.79 -8.87
N VAL A 35 0.13 2.29 -9.35
CA VAL A 35 0.95 3.30 -8.67
C VAL A 35 1.65 4.22 -9.68
N ASP A 36 1.71 5.51 -9.37
CA ASP A 36 2.36 6.56 -10.17
C ASP A 36 3.68 7.05 -9.57
N SER A 37 3.96 6.72 -8.31
CA SER A 37 5.17 7.08 -7.58
C SER A 37 5.72 5.94 -6.71
N ASP A 38 6.91 6.12 -6.18
CA ASP A 38 7.56 5.13 -5.30
C ASP A 38 7.01 5.13 -3.87
N PHE A 39 5.95 5.91 -3.62
CA PHE A 39 5.38 6.14 -2.29
C PHE A 39 5.10 4.86 -1.50
N LEU A 40 4.64 3.80 -2.15
CA LEU A 40 4.36 2.52 -1.48
C LEU A 40 5.61 1.77 -0.99
N ALA A 41 6.80 2.10 -1.50
CA ALA A 41 8.06 1.47 -1.10
C ALA A 41 8.83 2.27 -0.03
N GLN A 42 8.34 3.45 0.35
CA GLN A 42 9.09 4.40 1.18
C GLN A 42 8.97 4.14 2.69
N ASP A 43 10.05 4.44 3.41
CA ASP A 43 10.17 4.56 4.87
C ASP A 43 9.94 3.28 5.68
N TRP A 44 9.97 2.11 5.04
CA TRP A 44 9.84 0.82 5.72
C TRP A 44 11.09 0.48 6.53
N LEU A 45 10.89 0.09 7.79
CA LEU A 45 11.95 -0.48 8.62
C LEU A 45 12.30 -1.88 8.13
N GLU A 46 13.60 -2.21 8.12
CA GLU A 46 14.09 -3.57 7.88
C GLU A 46 13.84 -4.44 9.11
N GLU A 47 12.62 -4.96 9.23
CA GLU A 47 12.29 -5.94 10.26
C GLU A 47 12.61 -7.36 9.73
N GLY A 48 13.34 -8.17 10.53
CA GLY A 48 13.72 -9.54 10.14
C GLY A 48 12.54 -10.39 9.63
N GLU A 49 12.78 -11.27 8.66
CA GLU A 49 11.78 -11.97 7.79
C GLU A 49 10.62 -11.13 7.22
N GLY A 50 10.59 -9.80 7.50
CA GLY A 50 9.90 -8.72 6.83
C GLY A 50 8.65 -9.11 6.05
N LYS A 51 7.53 -9.32 6.74
CA LYS A 51 6.25 -9.56 6.07
C LYS A 51 5.45 -8.27 6.02
N PHE A 52 5.47 -7.62 4.86
CA PHE A 52 4.52 -6.57 4.55
C PHE A 52 3.15 -7.19 4.28
N VAL A 53 2.09 -6.45 4.57
CA VAL A 53 0.76 -6.78 4.03
C VAL A 53 0.58 -5.93 2.78
N LEU A 54 0.49 -6.60 1.63
CA LEU A 54 0.08 -5.96 0.39
C LEU A 54 -1.41 -6.17 0.21
N ASN A 55 -2.15 -5.07 0.00
CA ASN A 55 -3.54 -5.10 -0.34
C ASN A 55 -3.77 -4.28 -1.61
N HIS A 56 -4.48 -4.86 -2.57
CA HIS A 56 -4.95 -4.14 -3.75
C HIS A 56 -6.45 -4.37 -3.89
N VAL A 57 -7.19 -3.27 -4.07
CA VAL A 57 -8.62 -3.29 -4.32
C VAL A 57 -8.91 -2.52 -5.60
N HIS A 58 -9.83 -3.02 -6.41
CA HIS A 58 -10.42 -2.29 -7.51
C HIS A 58 -11.94 -2.33 -7.38
N ALA A 59 -12.59 -1.25 -7.80
CA ALA A 59 -14.04 -1.13 -7.78
C ALA A 59 -14.61 -1.07 -9.19
N ASP A 60 -15.81 -1.62 -9.37
CA ASP A 60 -16.57 -1.51 -10.63
C ASP A 60 -16.85 -0.04 -10.99
N ALA A 61 -16.78 0.87 -10.02
CA ALA A 61 -16.87 2.32 -10.20
C ALA A 61 -15.59 2.98 -10.80
N GLY A 62 -14.58 2.18 -11.18
CA GLY A 62 -13.39 2.60 -11.91
C GLY A 62 -12.28 3.23 -11.07
N TRP A 63 -12.30 3.05 -9.74
CA TRP A 63 -11.22 3.46 -8.86
C TRP A 63 -10.53 2.24 -8.25
N PHE A 64 -9.27 2.37 -7.88
CA PHE A 64 -8.53 1.35 -7.15
C PHE A 64 -7.77 1.97 -5.96
N ALA A 65 -7.40 1.12 -5.00
CA ALA A 65 -6.47 1.49 -3.96
C ALA A 65 -5.44 0.37 -3.74
N THR A 66 -4.18 0.76 -3.68
CA THR A 66 -3.06 -0.14 -3.38
C THR A 66 -2.43 0.30 -2.08
N GLN A 67 -2.20 -0.66 -1.19
CA GLN A 67 -1.75 -0.41 0.16
C GLN A 67 -0.62 -1.37 0.52
N VAL A 68 0.38 -0.83 1.20
CA VAL A 68 1.46 -1.61 1.82
C VAL A 68 1.44 -1.28 3.30
N TRP A 69 1.39 -2.30 4.13
CA TRP A 69 1.35 -2.16 5.59
C TRP A 69 2.61 -2.75 6.19
N GLY A 70 3.17 -2.04 7.16
CA GLY A 70 4.41 -2.42 7.83
C GLY A 70 4.74 -1.44 8.94
N PHE A 71 5.99 -1.47 9.39
CA PHE A 71 6.47 -0.56 10.43
C PHE A 71 7.37 0.52 9.83
N GLN A 72 7.21 1.74 10.33
CA GLN A 72 7.99 2.91 9.97
C GLN A 72 8.44 3.63 11.24
N GLU A 73 9.53 4.40 11.15
CA GLU A 73 9.89 5.36 12.18
C GLU A 73 9.14 6.68 11.94
N ILE A 74 8.28 7.06 12.89
CA ILE A 74 7.51 8.31 12.84
C ILE A 74 7.81 9.07 14.12
N GLY A 75 8.44 10.24 13.99
CA GLY A 75 8.76 11.08 15.15
C GLY A 75 9.71 10.40 16.16
N GLY A 76 10.59 9.51 15.70
CA GLY A 76 11.51 8.74 16.56
C GLY A 76 10.87 7.51 17.23
N GLU A 77 9.62 7.20 16.91
CA GLU A 77 8.92 6.03 17.44
C GLU A 77 8.57 5.04 16.32
N ARG A 78 8.67 3.74 16.63
CA ARG A 78 8.24 2.67 15.74
C ARG A 78 6.72 2.60 15.70
N ARG A 79 6.12 2.91 14.54
CA ARG A 79 4.66 2.93 14.34
C ARG A 79 4.23 1.95 13.25
N TYR A 80 3.05 1.34 13.43
CA TYR A 80 2.43 0.55 12.36
C TYR A 80 1.74 1.51 11.39
N VAL A 81 2.13 1.45 10.11
CA VAL A 81 1.72 2.41 9.09
C VAL A 81 1.20 1.67 7.86
N ARG A 82 0.24 2.31 7.18
CA ARG A 82 -0.19 1.95 5.83
C ARG A 82 0.17 3.07 4.88
N ASN A 83 1.03 2.81 3.91
CA ASN A 83 1.14 3.70 2.75
C ASN A 83 0.01 3.29 1.81
N VAL A 84 -0.81 4.26 1.39
CA VAL A 84 -1.98 4.04 0.54
C VAL A 84 -1.88 4.95 -0.68
N VAL A 85 -2.04 4.36 -1.86
CA VAL A 85 -2.28 5.08 -3.12
C VAL A 85 -3.71 4.77 -3.56
N VAL A 86 -4.50 5.80 -3.81
CA VAL A 86 -5.83 5.69 -4.42
C VAL A 86 -5.77 6.36 -5.78
N ALA A 87 -6.35 5.73 -6.80
CA ALA A 87 -6.46 6.37 -8.10
C ALA A 87 -7.82 6.14 -8.78
N LYS A 88 -8.16 7.07 -9.68
CA LYS A 88 -9.32 6.99 -10.56
C LYS A 88 -8.99 7.69 -11.89
N GLY A 89 -8.88 6.91 -12.97
CA GLY A 89 -8.30 7.41 -14.23
C GLY A 89 -6.84 7.82 -14.00
N ASP A 90 -6.45 8.99 -14.49
CA ASP A 90 -5.07 9.50 -14.40
C ASP A 90 -4.78 10.30 -13.11
N LYS A 91 -5.70 10.28 -12.13
CA LYS A 91 -5.56 11.01 -10.87
C LYS A 91 -5.19 10.06 -9.74
N PHE A 92 -4.08 10.38 -9.06
CA PHE A 92 -3.53 9.62 -7.95
C PHE A 92 -3.46 10.49 -6.70
N GLU A 93 -3.81 9.90 -5.56
CA GLU A 93 -3.68 10.52 -4.24
C GLU A 93 -2.98 9.53 -3.30
N SER A 94 -1.99 10.03 -2.57
CA SER A 94 -1.14 9.23 -1.70
C SER A 94 -1.23 9.73 -0.26
N PHE A 95 -1.42 8.83 0.70
CA PHE A 95 -1.45 9.18 2.12
C PHE A 95 -0.95 8.05 3.01
N LYS A 96 -0.50 8.41 4.21
CA LYS A 96 -0.12 7.45 5.26
C LYS A 96 -1.23 7.36 6.30
N MET A 97 -1.59 6.15 6.70
CA MET A 97 -2.39 5.91 7.91
C MET A 97 -1.44 5.45 9.00
N ILE A 98 -1.24 6.29 10.00
CA ILE A 98 -0.33 6.03 11.13
C ILE A 98 -1.18 5.61 12.32
N TYR A 99 -0.95 4.41 12.83
CA TYR A 99 -1.74 3.86 13.93
C TYR A 99 -1.05 4.14 15.27
N ASP A 100 -1.82 4.74 16.18
CA ASP A 100 -1.48 4.77 17.60
C ASP A 100 -1.75 3.40 18.21
N PHE A 101 -0.72 2.80 18.80
CA PHE A 101 -0.90 1.59 19.60
C PHE A 101 -1.38 2.01 20.99
N VAL A 102 -2.65 1.75 21.29
CA VAL A 102 -3.18 1.88 22.64
C VAL A 102 -2.94 0.53 23.31
N SER A 103 -2.05 0.49 24.31
CA SER A 103 -1.91 -0.68 25.18
C SER A 103 -3.20 -0.88 25.98
N GLU A 104 -3.60 -2.15 26.20
CA GLU A 104 -4.68 -2.50 27.15
C GLU A 104 -4.38 -2.02 28.58
#